data_AF-A0AAF0ZYF9-F1
#
_entry.id   AF-A0AAF0ZYF9-F1
#
_cell.length_a   1.000
_cell.length_b   1.000
_cell.length_c   1.000
_cell.angle_alpha   90.00
_cell.angle_beta   90.00
_cell.angle_gamma   90.00
#
_symmetry.space_group_name_H-M   'P 1'
#
loop_
_entity.id
_entity.type
_entity.pdbx_description
1 polymer ?
#
loop_
_entity_poly.entity_id
_entity_poly.type
_entity_poly.pdbx_seq_one_letter_code
_entity_poly.pdbx_strand_id
1 'polypeptide(L)'
;MIERAPSSDHTSVLNLSNLLHILPLLNVVMEETHCQSWMGFSLQSRITVIVIFIRVVLNGFMRFARSSLEFFCGRLLVLVSVRCSERGNGKANRVVCVTSGGTTVPLEKRCVRYIDNFSSGHRGSASTEYFLKAGYSVIFLYRRGTCQPFCRSLPDDPLLECFTSTDDSSIQVDPSHAEVVKRAIAENRSAVNGGFLLKLPFTTIFEYLQILRMIAVSLRSLGPSAMFYLAAAVSDFYVPWESMTMHKIQSGSGPLDMRLAQVPKMLYVLRNEWAPVAFCISFKLETDTDILLGKADMALKKYKMHMVVANELQTRKEEVIVVTEQEKITVRRDTTQRGADVEDPLIKLVVDRHSAYIDA
;
A
#
# COMPACT_ATOMS: atom_id res chain seq x y z
N MET A 1 -52.55 25.42 13.58
CA MET A 1 -51.28 25.97 13.11
C MET A 1 -50.22 24.90 13.22
N ILE A 2 -49.91 24.24 12.11
CA ILE A 2 -48.72 23.40 11.94
C ILE A 2 -48.19 23.81 10.57
N GLU A 3 -47.20 24.69 10.57
CA GLU A 3 -46.54 25.17 9.35
C GLU A 3 -45.69 24.05 8.74
N ARG A 4 -45.87 23.84 7.43
CA ARG A 4 -45.01 23.02 6.58
C ARG A 4 -43.79 23.87 6.19
N ALA A 5 -42.59 23.37 6.44
CA ALA A 5 -41.36 23.92 5.87
C ALA A 5 -41.12 23.34 4.46
N PRO A 6 -40.46 24.08 3.54
CA PRO A 6 -40.39 23.73 2.12
C PRO A 6 -39.17 22.86 1.78
N SER A 7 -39.35 22.04 0.74
CA SER A 7 -38.33 21.27 0.04
C SER A 7 -37.40 22.19 -0.78
N SER A 8 -36.09 22.11 -0.56
CA SER A 8 -35.08 22.72 -1.44
C SER A 8 -34.15 21.66 -2.01
N ASP A 9 -34.25 21.46 -3.32
CA ASP A 9 -33.28 20.79 -4.18
C ASP A 9 -31.90 21.43 -4.05
N HIS A 10 -30.89 20.62 -3.73
CA HIS A 10 -29.48 20.99 -3.90
C HIS A 10 -28.80 19.98 -4.83
N THR A 11 -29.06 20.12 -6.13
CA THR A 11 -28.09 19.74 -7.16
C THR A 11 -26.88 20.67 -7.05
N SER A 12 -25.82 20.23 -6.37
CA SER A 12 -24.55 20.93 -6.39
C SER A 12 -23.90 20.74 -7.76
N VAL A 13 -24.03 21.80 -8.57
CA VAL A 13 -23.30 21.99 -9.83
C VAL A 13 -21.81 21.95 -9.52
N LEU A 14 -21.11 20.98 -10.12
CA LEU A 14 -19.64 20.90 -10.12
C LEU A 14 -19.07 22.23 -10.66
N ASN A 15 -18.35 22.94 -9.80
CA ASN A 15 -17.70 24.20 -10.15
C ASN A 15 -16.57 23.91 -11.16
N LEU A 16 -16.63 24.48 -12.36
CA LEU A 16 -15.67 24.27 -13.46
C LEU A 16 -14.21 24.59 -13.09
N SER A 17 -13.99 25.37 -12.04
CA SER A 17 -12.66 25.69 -11.51
C SER A 17 -11.93 24.47 -10.92
N ASN A 18 -12.65 23.47 -10.40
CA ASN A 18 -12.04 22.25 -9.86
C ASN A 18 -11.62 21.25 -10.96
N LEU A 19 -12.17 21.37 -12.18
CA LEU A 19 -11.76 20.54 -13.32
C LEU A 19 -10.40 20.96 -13.90
N LEU A 20 -10.02 22.23 -13.77
CA LEU A 20 -8.76 22.75 -14.31
C LEU A 20 -7.52 22.14 -13.62
N HIS A 21 -7.63 21.72 -12.37
CA HIS A 21 -6.56 21.00 -11.64
C HIS A 21 -6.48 19.51 -11.99
N ILE A 22 -7.48 18.95 -12.67
CA ILE A 22 -7.56 17.52 -13.07
C ILE A 22 -7.13 17.34 -14.53
N LEU A 23 -7.17 18.40 -15.35
CA LEU A 23 -6.74 18.36 -16.76
C LEU A 23 -5.30 17.85 -16.98
N PRO A 24 -4.31 18.16 -16.12
CA PRO A 24 -2.97 17.57 -16.26
C PRO A 24 -2.97 16.05 -16.03
N LEU A 25 -3.82 15.54 -15.13
CA LEU A 25 -3.99 14.10 -14.87
C LEU A 25 -4.75 13.39 -15.99
N LEU A 26 -5.73 14.05 -16.60
CA LEU A 26 -6.36 13.56 -17.83
C LEU A 26 -5.34 13.50 -18.96
N ASN A 27 -4.46 14.49 -19.10
CA ASN A 27 -3.40 14.47 -20.11
C ASN A 27 -2.35 13.38 -19.84
N VAL A 28 -1.94 13.15 -18.59
CA VAL A 28 -1.01 12.06 -18.24
C VAL A 28 -1.62 10.67 -18.47
N VAL A 29 -2.93 10.51 -18.23
CA VAL A 29 -3.66 9.26 -18.53
C VAL A 29 -3.93 9.11 -20.04
N MET A 30 -4.01 10.20 -20.81
CA MET A 30 -4.25 10.19 -22.25
C MET A 30 -2.97 10.05 -23.09
N GLU A 31 -1.82 10.53 -22.60
CA GLU A 31 -0.51 10.41 -23.28
C GLU A 31 0.04 8.96 -23.32
N GLU A 32 -0.43 8.07 -22.43
CA GLU A 32 0.00 6.65 -22.42
C GLU A 32 -0.69 5.77 -23.46
N THR A 33 -1.59 6.32 -24.29
CA THR A 33 -2.12 5.61 -25.48
C THR A 33 -1.34 5.99 -26.75
N HIS A 34 -0.02 5.74 -26.76
CA HIS A 34 0.72 5.69 -28.02
C HIS A 34 0.34 4.43 -28.81
N CYS A 35 -0.82 4.50 -29.46
CA CYS A 35 -1.20 3.60 -30.52
C CYS A 35 -1.52 4.49 -31.72
N GLN A 36 -0.62 4.53 -32.71
CA GLN A 36 -0.78 5.30 -33.96
C GLN A 36 -2.04 4.89 -34.78
N SER A 37 -2.84 3.93 -34.32
CA SER A 37 -4.06 3.46 -34.96
C SER A 37 -5.32 4.30 -34.68
N TRP A 38 -5.27 5.30 -33.79
CA TRP A 38 -6.47 6.04 -33.37
C TRP A 38 -6.84 7.22 -34.27
N MET A 39 -5.94 7.66 -35.16
CA MET A 39 -6.14 8.85 -36.00
C MET A 39 -7.33 8.74 -36.97
N GLY A 40 -7.85 7.54 -37.24
CA GLY A 40 -9.03 7.33 -38.10
C GLY A 40 -10.40 7.36 -37.41
N PHE A 41 -10.46 7.42 -36.07
CA PHE A 41 -11.74 7.39 -35.35
C PHE A 41 -12.24 8.79 -35.01
N SER A 42 -13.54 9.01 -35.21
CA SER A 42 -14.22 10.26 -34.83
C SER A 42 -14.03 10.58 -33.34
N LEU A 43 -14.03 11.86 -32.99
CA LEU A 43 -13.94 12.33 -31.60
C LEU A 43 -14.98 11.64 -30.70
N GLN A 44 -16.17 11.38 -31.23
CA GLN A 44 -17.27 10.73 -30.53
C GLN A 44 -17.00 9.24 -30.24
N SER A 45 -16.31 8.53 -31.15
CA SER A 45 -15.89 7.14 -30.94
C SER A 45 -14.81 7.04 -29.87
N ARG A 46 -13.86 8.00 -29.81
CA ARG A 46 -12.83 8.05 -28.75
C ARG A 46 -13.44 8.34 -27.38
N ILE A 47 -14.35 9.30 -27.31
CA ILE A 47 -15.12 9.60 -26.10
C ILE A 47 -15.92 8.37 -25.66
N THR A 48 -16.52 7.62 -26.61
CA THR A 48 -17.29 6.42 -26.29
C THR A 48 -16.41 5.32 -25.69
N VAL A 49 -15.21 5.08 -26.22
CA VAL A 49 -14.29 4.07 -25.64
C VAL A 49 -13.75 4.51 -24.28
N ILE A 50 -13.46 5.80 -24.09
CA ILE A 50 -13.08 6.36 -22.77
C ILE A 50 -14.25 6.22 -21.78
N VAL A 51 -15.47 6.53 -22.20
CA VAL A 51 -16.69 6.37 -21.37
C VAL A 51 -16.98 4.91 -21.08
N ILE A 52 -16.68 3.98 -22.00
CA ILE A 52 -16.78 2.53 -21.77
C ILE A 52 -15.69 2.05 -20.82
N PHE A 53 -14.44 2.52 -20.95
CA PHE A 53 -13.35 2.16 -20.05
C PHE A 53 -13.60 2.69 -18.63
N ILE A 54 -14.02 3.95 -18.53
CA ILE A 54 -14.53 4.57 -17.30
C ILE A 54 -15.73 3.77 -16.78
N ARG A 55 -16.69 3.37 -17.62
CA ARG A 55 -17.83 2.52 -17.19
C ARG A 55 -17.41 1.12 -16.77
N VAL A 56 -16.41 0.48 -17.36
CA VAL A 56 -16.00 -0.89 -17.00
C VAL A 56 -15.18 -0.87 -15.72
N VAL A 57 -14.27 0.09 -15.58
CA VAL A 57 -13.44 0.29 -14.38
C VAL A 57 -14.28 0.83 -13.21
N LEU A 58 -15.27 1.69 -13.47
CA LEU A 58 -16.15 2.23 -12.43
C LEU A 58 -17.37 1.34 -12.13
N ASN A 59 -18.03 0.71 -13.11
CA ASN A 59 -19.26 -0.08 -12.83
C ASN A 59 -18.99 -1.38 -12.08
N GLY A 60 -17.76 -1.91 -12.11
CA GLY A 60 -17.39 -3.05 -11.26
C GLY A 60 -17.32 -2.71 -9.77
N PHE A 61 -17.17 -1.43 -9.40
CA PHE A 61 -16.76 -1.00 -8.06
C PHE A 61 -17.64 0.11 -7.44
N MET A 62 -18.43 0.83 -8.24
CA MET A 62 -19.02 2.10 -7.80
C MET A 62 -20.42 1.98 -7.20
N ARG A 63 -20.44 1.72 -5.89
CA ARG A 63 -21.37 2.45 -5.01
C ARG A 63 -20.79 2.81 -3.63
N PHE A 64 -19.61 2.29 -3.26
CA PHE A 64 -19.06 2.48 -1.91
C PHE A 64 -17.74 3.26 -1.79
N ALA A 65 -17.06 3.64 -2.89
CA ALA A 65 -15.69 4.16 -2.77
C ALA A 65 -15.32 5.39 -3.62
N ARG A 66 -16.27 6.14 -4.18
CA ARG A 66 -15.91 7.31 -5.01
C ARG A 66 -15.27 8.43 -4.19
N SER A 67 -15.87 8.78 -3.04
CA SER A 67 -15.35 9.84 -2.17
C SER A 67 -14.03 9.46 -1.48
N SER A 68 -13.90 8.20 -1.03
CA SER A 68 -12.67 7.72 -0.40
C SER A 68 -11.52 7.68 -1.40
N LEU A 69 -11.74 7.21 -2.63
CA LEU A 69 -10.70 7.14 -3.65
C LEU A 69 -10.25 8.54 -4.10
N GLU A 70 -11.19 9.48 -4.31
CA GLU A 70 -10.86 10.88 -4.63
C GLU A 70 -10.08 11.55 -3.50
N PHE A 71 -10.47 11.31 -2.25
CA PHE A 71 -9.73 11.79 -1.08
C PHE A 71 -8.31 11.22 -1.00
N PHE A 72 -8.14 9.92 -1.27
CA PHE A 72 -6.82 9.28 -1.31
C PHE A 72 -5.95 9.83 -2.43
N CYS A 73 -6.49 9.98 -3.64
CA CYS A 73 -5.79 10.57 -4.77
C CYS A 73 -5.33 12.00 -4.48
N GLY A 74 -6.20 12.82 -3.88
CA GLY A 74 -5.83 14.19 -3.50
C GLY A 74 -4.64 14.24 -2.55
N ARG A 75 -4.66 13.44 -1.48
CA ARG A 75 -3.54 13.40 -0.52
C ARG A 75 -2.25 12.82 -1.11
N LEU A 76 -2.39 11.79 -1.96
CA LEU A 76 -1.26 11.22 -2.67
C LEU A 76 -0.61 12.25 -3.60
N LEU A 77 -1.41 12.97 -4.37
CA LEU A 77 -0.96 14.04 -5.26
C LEU A 77 -0.28 15.17 -4.50
N VAL A 78 -0.83 15.58 -3.36
CA VAL A 78 -0.20 16.60 -2.51
C VAL A 78 1.17 16.13 -2.03
N LEU A 79 1.28 14.90 -1.52
CA LEU A 79 2.55 14.34 -1.06
C LEU A 79 3.58 14.29 -2.20
N VAL A 80 3.19 13.80 -3.37
CA VAL A 80 4.08 13.72 -4.54
C VAL A 80 4.45 15.11 -5.05
N SER A 81 3.49 16.02 -5.19
CA SER A 81 3.72 17.36 -5.72
C SER A 81 4.65 18.18 -4.84
N VAL A 82 4.50 18.13 -3.51
CA VAL A 82 5.41 18.82 -2.58
C VAL A 82 6.84 18.32 -2.77
N ARG A 83 7.02 17.00 -2.92
CA ARG A 83 8.33 16.38 -3.13
C ARG A 83 8.89 16.57 -4.54
N CYS A 84 8.07 16.78 -5.55
CA CYS A 84 8.56 17.23 -6.85
C CYS A 84 9.10 18.67 -6.78
N SER A 85 8.42 19.57 -6.05
CA SER A 85 8.80 21.00 -5.97
C SER A 85 10.01 21.29 -5.09
N GLU A 86 10.23 20.52 -4.01
CA GLU A 86 11.37 20.70 -3.11
C GLU A 86 12.72 20.26 -3.71
N ARG A 87 12.73 19.73 -4.94
CA ARG A 87 13.91 19.12 -5.60
C ARG A 87 15.07 20.12 -5.78
N GLY A 88 14.80 21.42 -5.67
CA GLY A 88 15.81 22.49 -5.76
C GLY A 88 16.59 22.79 -4.47
N ASN A 89 16.25 22.19 -3.32
CA ASN A 89 16.80 22.60 -2.01
C ASN A 89 17.86 21.66 -1.41
N GLY A 90 18.47 20.79 -2.22
CA GLY A 90 19.60 19.93 -1.81
C GLY A 90 19.28 18.75 -0.88
N LYS A 91 18.03 18.60 -0.40
CA LYS A 91 17.55 17.38 0.28
C LYS A 91 16.96 16.43 -0.76
N ALA A 92 17.44 15.18 -0.78
CA ALA A 92 16.91 14.15 -1.66
C ALA A 92 15.45 13.84 -1.29
N ASN A 93 14.53 14.12 -2.21
CA ASN A 93 13.09 13.91 -2.03
C ASN A 93 12.72 12.45 -2.22
N ARG A 94 13.12 11.63 -1.25
CA ARG A 94 12.95 10.19 -1.28
C ARG A 94 11.56 9.81 -0.77
N VAL A 95 10.84 9.05 -1.58
CA VAL A 95 9.50 8.54 -1.24
C VAL A 95 9.51 7.03 -1.31
N VAL A 96 9.00 6.36 -0.29
CA VAL A 96 8.86 4.90 -0.27
C VAL A 96 7.40 4.48 -0.09
N CYS A 97 6.93 3.60 -0.96
CA CYS A 97 5.69 2.86 -0.76
C CYS A 97 5.98 1.56 0.00
N VAL A 98 5.59 1.51 1.27
CA VAL A 98 5.67 0.31 2.11
C VAL A 98 4.33 -0.41 2.07
N THR A 99 4.31 -1.66 1.59
CA THR A 99 3.11 -2.49 1.67
C THR A 99 3.17 -3.41 2.88
N SER A 100 2.10 -3.54 3.67
CA SER A 100 2.08 -4.32 4.90
C SER A 100 0.78 -5.09 5.12
N GLY A 101 0.88 -6.25 5.79
CA GLY A 101 -0.27 -7.11 6.10
C GLY A 101 -0.67 -8.04 4.95
N GLY A 102 -1.77 -8.78 5.17
CA GLY A 102 -2.27 -9.81 4.26
C GLY A 102 -3.41 -9.35 3.38
N THR A 103 -3.52 -9.87 2.15
CA THR A 103 -4.70 -9.69 1.31
C THR A 103 -5.73 -10.80 1.53
N THR A 104 -7.02 -10.44 1.48
CA THR A 104 -8.09 -11.43 1.36
C THR A 104 -8.55 -11.65 -0.07
N VAL A 105 -9.03 -12.85 -0.35
CA VAL A 105 -9.72 -13.22 -1.59
C VAL A 105 -11.17 -13.53 -1.24
N PRO A 106 -12.13 -12.65 -1.56
CA PRO A 106 -13.54 -12.95 -1.36
C PRO A 106 -13.97 -14.09 -2.29
N LEU A 107 -14.82 -14.98 -1.76
CA LEU A 107 -15.35 -16.12 -2.52
C LEU A 107 -16.71 -15.81 -3.17
N GLU A 108 -17.40 -14.80 -2.64
CA GLU A 108 -18.70 -14.33 -3.10
C GLU A 108 -18.69 -12.80 -3.29
N LYS A 109 -19.50 -12.25 -4.20
CA LYS A 109 -19.59 -10.78 -4.41
C LYS A 109 -20.13 -10.07 -3.16
N ARG A 110 -21.15 -10.64 -2.53
CA ARG A 110 -21.57 -10.27 -1.16
C ARG A 110 -20.80 -11.18 -0.21
N CYS A 111 -19.54 -10.83 -0.02
CA CYS A 111 -18.56 -11.64 0.67
C CYS A 111 -19.02 -11.99 2.08
N VAL A 112 -19.18 -13.29 2.35
CA VAL A 112 -19.31 -13.85 3.70
C VAL A 112 -18.07 -14.66 4.06
N ARG A 113 -17.44 -15.28 3.06
CA ARG A 113 -16.24 -16.10 3.23
C ARG A 113 -15.12 -15.58 2.34
N TYR A 114 -13.90 -15.72 2.83
CA TYR A 114 -12.70 -15.32 2.11
C TYR A 114 -11.52 -16.23 2.47
N ILE A 115 -10.54 -16.28 1.57
CA ILE A 115 -9.21 -16.83 1.85
C ILE A 115 -8.34 -15.67 2.34
N ASP A 116 -7.54 -15.86 3.38
CA ASP A 116 -6.65 -14.82 3.92
C ASP A 116 -5.19 -15.30 3.88
N ASN A 117 -4.30 -14.42 3.44
CA ASN A 117 -2.87 -14.64 3.54
C ASN A 117 -2.37 -14.02 4.84
N PHE A 118 -2.09 -14.85 5.84
CA PHE A 118 -1.74 -14.36 7.17
C PHE A 118 -0.50 -13.47 7.18
N SER A 119 -0.64 -12.25 7.70
CA SER A 119 0.46 -11.36 8.05
C SER A 119 -0.01 -10.35 9.08
N SER A 120 0.68 -10.30 10.23
CA SER A 120 0.36 -9.38 11.32
C SER A 120 0.75 -7.92 11.03
N GLY A 121 1.48 -7.65 9.95
CA GLY A 121 1.90 -6.31 9.54
C GLY A 121 3.08 -5.72 10.30
N HIS A 122 3.68 -6.44 11.25
CA HIS A 122 4.75 -5.93 12.12
C HIS A 122 5.98 -5.43 11.33
N ARG A 123 6.47 -6.23 10.37
CA ARG A 123 7.64 -5.87 9.56
C ARG A 123 7.42 -4.55 8.82
N GLY A 124 6.32 -4.43 8.08
CA GLY A 124 6.02 -3.20 7.33
C GLY A 124 5.84 -1.99 8.24
N SER A 125 5.24 -2.17 9.41
CA SER A 125 5.06 -1.10 10.40
C SER A 125 6.40 -0.65 11.01
N ALA A 126 7.25 -1.59 11.41
CA ALA A 126 8.59 -1.29 11.93
C ALA A 126 9.46 -0.62 10.84
N SER A 127 9.49 -1.19 9.63
CA SER A 127 10.20 -0.61 8.49
C SER A 127 9.75 0.82 8.20
N THR A 128 8.45 1.13 8.31
CA THR A 128 7.91 2.48 8.13
C THR A 128 8.51 3.48 9.11
N GLU A 129 8.60 3.12 10.39
CA GLU A 129 9.21 3.98 11.42
C GLU A 129 10.69 4.25 11.12
N TYR A 130 11.45 3.22 10.71
CA TYR A 130 12.86 3.37 10.37
C TYR A 130 13.08 4.17 9.07
N PHE A 131 12.21 4.04 8.07
CA PHE A 131 12.25 4.90 6.88
C PHE A 131 11.97 6.37 7.19
N LEU A 132 10.98 6.64 8.05
CA LEU A 132 10.69 8.00 8.52
C LEU A 132 11.91 8.59 9.27
N LYS A 133 12.55 7.80 10.15
CA LYS A 133 13.80 8.19 10.83
C LYS A 133 14.94 8.47 9.86
N ALA A 134 15.00 7.72 8.74
CA ALA A 134 15.97 7.93 7.66
C ALA A 134 15.61 9.10 6.71
N GLY A 135 14.56 9.87 7.01
CA GLY A 135 14.18 11.07 6.25
C GLY A 135 13.32 10.82 5.00
N TYR A 136 12.77 9.62 4.83
CA TYR A 136 11.84 9.34 3.73
C TYR A 136 10.46 9.88 4.03
N SER A 137 9.73 10.26 2.98
CA SER A 137 8.27 10.27 3.04
C SER A 137 7.73 8.88 2.73
N VAL A 138 6.82 8.37 3.55
CA VAL A 138 6.30 7.00 3.47
C VAL A 138 4.83 7.00 3.09
N ILE A 139 4.50 6.25 2.04
CA ILE A 139 3.14 5.81 1.74
C ILE A 139 2.99 4.41 2.32
N PHE A 140 2.22 4.28 3.38
CA PHE A 140 1.97 3.03 4.08
C PHE A 140 0.66 2.41 3.57
N LEU A 141 0.78 1.48 2.62
CA LEU A 141 -0.35 0.70 2.09
C LEU A 141 -0.53 -0.55 2.95
N TYR A 142 -1.61 -0.63 3.74
CA TYR A 142 -1.71 -1.63 4.81
C TYR A 142 -3.06 -2.32 4.92
N ARG A 143 -3.06 -3.56 5.41
CA ARG A 143 -4.30 -4.30 5.71
C ARG A 143 -5.02 -3.69 6.92
N ARG A 144 -6.31 -3.40 6.78
CA ARG A 144 -7.14 -2.97 7.92
C ARG A 144 -7.08 -4.00 9.05
N GLY A 145 -6.92 -3.51 10.28
CA GLY A 145 -6.85 -4.34 11.48
C GLY A 145 -5.48 -4.99 11.74
N THR A 146 -4.46 -4.75 10.90
CA THR A 146 -3.08 -5.19 11.22
C THR A 146 -2.32 -4.11 11.97
N CYS A 147 -1.18 -4.51 12.53
CA CYS A 147 -0.21 -3.64 13.20
C CYS A 147 0.06 -2.37 12.38
N GLN A 148 0.08 -1.21 13.03
CA GLN A 148 0.38 0.10 12.42
C GLN A 148 1.70 0.67 12.97
N PRO A 149 2.41 1.53 12.21
CA PRO A 149 3.57 2.25 12.74
C PRO A 149 3.18 3.07 13.97
N PHE A 150 4.09 3.14 14.93
CA PHE A 150 3.97 3.77 16.25
C PHE A 150 3.04 3.04 17.25
N CYS A 151 2.15 2.16 16.77
CA CYS A 151 1.26 1.37 17.63
C CYS A 151 1.84 0.00 18.03
N ARG A 152 3.06 -0.34 17.59
CA ARG A 152 3.64 -1.69 17.77
C ARG A 152 3.95 -2.06 19.21
N SER A 153 4.19 -1.05 20.05
CA SER A 153 4.49 -1.23 21.47
C SER A 153 3.26 -1.06 22.36
N LEU A 154 2.10 -0.77 21.78
CA LEU A 154 0.84 -0.74 22.51
C LEU A 154 0.34 -2.17 22.72
N PRO A 155 -0.46 -2.41 23.78
CA PRO A 155 -1.07 -3.72 24.00
C PRO A 155 -2.12 -4.06 22.93
N ASP A 156 -2.66 -5.27 22.99
CA ASP A 156 -3.61 -5.77 21.98
C ASP A 156 -4.95 -5.03 22.01
N ASP A 157 -5.41 -4.57 23.19
CA ASP A 157 -6.54 -3.64 23.32
C ASP A 157 -6.13 -2.30 23.95
N PRO A 158 -5.55 -1.37 23.16
CA PRO A 158 -5.06 -0.11 23.70
C PRO A 158 -6.14 0.75 24.35
N LEU A 159 -7.40 0.61 23.94
CA LEU A 159 -8.48 1.44 24.51
C LEU A 159 -8.85 0.99 25.92
N LEU A 160 -8.93 -0.33 26.13
CA LEU A 160 -9.29 -0.89 27.44
C LEU A 160 -8.08 -0.97 28.39
N GLU A 161 -6.87 -1.13 27.86
CA GLU A 161 -5.66 -1.34 28.68
C GLU A 161 -4.86 -0.06 28.95
N CYS A 162 -4.87 0.91 28.04
CA CYS A 162 -4.10 2.14 28.22
C CYS A 162 -4.90 3.30 28.81
N PHE A 163 -6.21 3.18 29.00
CA PHE A 163 -7.04 4.27 29.50
C PHE A 163 -7.87 3.86 30.70
N THR A 164 -7.97 4.77 31.68
CA THR A 164 -8.76 4.60 32.90
C THR A 164 -9.79 5.72 33.02
N SER A 165 -10.95 5.40 33.57
CA SER A 165 -11.96 6.40 33.94
C SER A 165 -11.57 6.98 35.29
N THR A 166 -11.30 8.28 35.34
CA THR A 166 -10.96 8.96 36.61
C THR A 166 -12.20 9.36 37.40
N ASP A 167 -13.26 9.80 36.71
CA ASP A 167 -14.61 10.10 37.22
C ASP A 167 -15.64 9.80 36.11
N ASP A 168 -16.95 9.91 36.38
CA ASP A 168 -18.05 9.72 35.40
C ASP A 168 -17.99 10.65 34.15
N SER A 169 -16.99 11.52 34.04
CA SER A 169 -16.89 12.53 32.98
C SER A 169 -15.53 12.63 32.27
N SER A 170 -14.50 11.90 32.72
CA SER A 170 -13.16 12.03 32.14
C SER A 170 -12.40 10.71 32.02
N ILE A 171 -11.67 10.59 30.91
CA ILE A 171 -10.79 9.47 30.58
C ILE A 171 -9.35 9.97 30.62
N GLN A 172 -8.49 9.27 31.34
CA GLN A 172 -7.06 9.53 31.40
C GLN A 172 -6.26 8.32 30.90
N VAL A 173 -5.01 8.54 30.52
CA VAL A 173 -4.10 7.46 30.15
C VAL A 173 -3.58 6.83 31.44
N ASP A 174 -3.58 5.49 31.50
CA ASP A 174 -3.01 4.76 32.61
C ASP A 174 -1.52 5.13 32.78
N PRO A 175 -1.07 5.48 34.00
CA PRO A 175 0.32 5.89 34.23
C PRO A 175 1.39 4.90 33.75
N SER A 176 1.09 3.59 33.76
CA SER A 176 2.02 2.56 33.28
C SER A 176 2.22 2.57 31.75
N HIS A 177 1.24 3.08 31.00
CA HIS A 177 1.27 3.17 29.54
C HIS A 177 1.49 4.61 29.03
N ALA A 178 1.47 5.61 29.92
CA ALA A 178 1.50 7.03 29.58
C ALA A 178 2.60 7.41 28.58
N GLU A 179 3.84 6.99 28.82
CA GLU A 179 4.98 7.32 27.95
C GLU A 179 4.86 6.67 26.57
N VAL A 180 4.42 5.42 26.49
CA VAL A 180 4.28 4.70 25.22
C VAL A 180 3.16 5.31 24.38
N VAL A 181 2.01 5.61 24.99
CA VAL A 181 0.86 6.25 24.33
C VAL A 181 1.21 7.65 23.86
N LYS A 182 1.82 8.46 24.73
CA LYS A 182 2.24 9.83 24.40
C LYS A 182 3.20 9.85 23.22
N ARG A 183 4.22 9.00 23.24
CA ARG A 183 5.18 8.84 22.13
C ARG A 183 4.47 8.43 20.85
N ALA A 184 3.62 7.40 20.89
CA ALA A 184 2.89 6.90 19.73
C ALA A 184 2.02 7.98 19.07
N ILE A 185 1.27 8.74 19.88
CA ILE A 185 0.42 9.84 19.40
C ILE A 185 1.28 10.97 18.81
N ALA A 186 2.32 11.40 19.52
CA ALA A 186 3.16 12.51 19.12
C ALA A 186 3.88 12.22 17.80
N GLU A 187 4.53 11.06 17.68
CA GLU A 187 5.27 10.67 16.47
C GLU A 187 4.35 10.47 15.27
N ASN A 188 3.21 9.77 15.45
CA ASN A 188 2.24 9.59 14.37
C ASN A 188 1.66 10.94 13.91
N ARG A 189 1.28 11.84 14.83
CA ARG A 189 0.74 13.16 14.47
C ARG A 189 1.79 14.00 13.77
N SER A 190 3.02 14.02 14.26
CA SER A 190 4.14 14.73 13.64
C SER A 190 4.37 14.26 12.20
N ALA A 191 4.46 12.95 11.98
CA ALA A 191 4.68 12.37 10.65
C ALA A 191 3.52 12.65 9.68
N VAL A 192 2.26 12.55 10.13
CA VAL A 192 1.08 12.77 9.29
C VAL A 192 0.88 14.26 8.99
N ASN A 193 0.96 15.13 10.00
CA ASN A 193 0.75 16.57 9.83
C ASN A 193 1.90 17.22 9.05
N GLY A 194 3.13 16.72 9.21
CA GLY A 194 4.27 17.14 8.42
C GLY A 194 4.27 16.63 6.97
N GLY A 195 3.26 15.84 6.57
CA GLY A 195 3.18 15.30 5.20
C GLY A 195 4.22 14.23 4.89
N PHE A 196 4.82 13.61 5.91
CA PHE A 196 5.81 12.54 5.76
C PHE A 196 5.19 11.14 5.78
N LEU A 197 3.97 10.97 6.31
CA LEU A 197 3.28 9.67 6.37
C LEU A 197 1.87 9.75 5.79
N LEU A 198 1.61 8.98 4.73
CA LEU A 198 0.28 8.76 4.17
C LEU A 198 -0.14 7.30 4.37
N LYS A 199 -1.23 7.07 5.12
CA LYS A 199 -1.75 5.73 5.42
C LYS A 199 -2.92 5.40 4.49
N LEU A 200 -2.80 4.31 3.73
CA LEU A 200 -3.80 3.83 2.76
C LEU A 200 -4.24 2.42 3.12
N PRO A 201 -5.47 2.22 3.63
CA PRO A 201 -5.94 0.89 4.01
C PRO A 201 -6.45 0.08 2.81
N PHE A 202 -6.20 -1.23 2.82
CA PHE A 202 -6.84 -2.23 1.96
C PHE A 202 -7.33 -3.43 2.79
N THR A 203 -8.15 -4.28 2.18
CA THR A 203 -8.58 -5.57 2.74
C THR A 203 -8.40 -6.67 1.70
N THR A 204 -9.00 -6.47 0.52
CA THR A 204 -9.00 -7.49 -0.53
C THR A 204 -7.79 -7.35 -1.46
N ILE A 205 -7.47 -8.42 -2.17
CA ILE A 205 -6.47 -8.38 -3.24
C ILE A 205 -6.83 -7.36 -4.33
N PHE A 206 -8.12 -7.19 -4.65
CA PHE A 206 -8.57 -6.22 -5.66
C PHE A 206 -8.26 -4.79 -5.25
N GLU A 207 -8.58 -4.43 -4.00
CA GLU A 207 -8.25 -3.11 -3.43
C GLU A 207 -6.74 -2.90 -3.43
N TYR A 208 -5.98 -3.89 -2.94
CA TYR A 208 -4.52 -3.84 -2.91
C TYR A 208 -3.93 -3.54 -4.30
N LEU A 209 -4.33 -4.29 -5.34
CA LEU A 209 -3.78 -4.13 -6.68
C LEU A 209 -4.15 -2.80 -7.32
N GLN A 210 -5.37 -2.32 -7.13
CA GLN A 210 -5.79 -1.01 -7.66
C GLN A 210 -5.05 0.13 -6.96
N ILE A 211 -4.96 0.09 -5.62
CA ILE A 211 -4.26 1.13 -4.86
C ILE A 211 -2.77 1.12 -5.18
N LEU A 212 -2.14 -0.06 -5.26
CA LEU A 212 -0.74 -0.20 -5.64
C LEU A 212 -0.47 0.40 -7.03
N ARG A 213 -1.35 0.14 -8.01
CA ARG A 213 -1.24 0.73 -9.36
C ARG A 213 -1.29 2.26 -9.31
N MET A 214 -2.25 2.82 -8.58
CA MET A 214 -2.37 4.29 -8.47
C MET A 214 -1.14 4.91 -7.82
N ILE A 215 -0.59 4.29 -6.77
CA ILE A 215 0.64 4.74 -6.13
C ILE A 215 1.81 4.64 -7.12
N ALA A 216 1.95 3.51 -7.81
CA ALA A 216 3.01 3.28 -8.79
C ALA A 216 3.05 4.32 -9.89
N VAL A 217 1.91 4.53 -10.55
CA VAL A 217 1.80 5.54 -11.62
C VAL A 217 2.07 6.95 -11.07
N SER A 218 1.59 7.27 -9.86
CA SER A 218 1.85 8.58 -9.25
C SER A 218 3.31 8.80 -8.89
N LEU A 219 4.02 7.76 -8.42
CA LEU A 219 5.44 7.85 -8.06
C LEU A 219 6.37 7.78 -9.28
N ARG A 220 5.85 7.47 -10.48
CA ARG A 220 6.63 7.38 -11.72
C ARG A 220 7.45 8.64 -11.99
N SER A 221 6.90 9.83 -11.72
CA SER A 221 7.57 11.12 -11.95
C SER A 221 8.77 11.38 -11.04
N LEU A 222 8.89 10.65 -9.92
CA LEU A 222 10.04 10.76 -9.00
C LEU A 222 11.24 9.92 -9.45
N GLY A 223 11.06 9.04 -10.44
CA GLY A 223 12.14 8.23 -11.03
C GLY A 223 12.94 7.46 -9.97
N PRO A 224 14.29 7.58 -9.96
CA PRO A 224 15.13 6.87 -9.01
C PRO A 224 14.89 7.23 -7.53
N SER A 225 14.23 8.36 -7.22
CA SER A 225 13.96 8.75 -5.83
C SER A 225 12.73 8.05 -5.24
N ALA A 226 11.96 7.32 -6.04
CA ALA A 226 10.86 6.49 -5.58
C ALA A 226 11.33 5.06 -5.26
N MET A 227 10.84 4.52 -4.14
CA MET A 227 11.08 3.14 -3.72
C MET A 227 9.76 2.38 -3.49
N PHE A 228 9.72 1.10 -3.85
CA PHE A 228 8.70 0.14 -3.45
C PHE A 228 9.30 -0.91 -2.52
N TYR A 229 8.78 -0.96 -1.29
CA TYR A 229 9.14 -1.94 -0.27
C TYR A 229 7.94 -2.88 -0.03
N LEU A 230 7.93 -3.99 -0.76
CA LEU A 230 6.75 -4.83 -0.97
C LEU A 230 6.64 -5.97 0.06
N ALA A 231 6.42 -5.62 1.34
CA ALA A 231 6.36 -6.58 2.45
C ALA A 231 4.95 -7.17 2.74
N ALA A 232 3.96 -6.93 1.89
CA ALA A 232 2.61 -7.49 2.05
C ALA A 232 2.57 -8.97 1.64
N ALA A 233 1.76 -9.76 2.34
CA ALA A 233 1.46 -11.14 1.97
C ALA A 233 0.30 -11.14 0.96
N VAL A 234 0.64 -11.02 -0.32
CA VAL A 234 -0.31 -10.99 -1.43
C VAL A 234 -0.71 -12.41 -1.82
N SER A 235 -2.01 -12.64 -2.03
CA SER A 235 -2.52 -13.94 -2.47
C SER A 235 -2.00 -14.27 -3.88
N ASP A 236 -1.54 -15.50 -4.09
CA ASP A 236 -1.08 -15.99 -5.40
C ASP A 236 -2.25 -16.47 -6.28
N PHE A 237 -3.40 -16.73 -5.66
CA PHE A 237 -4.60 -17.23 -6.30
C PHE A 237 -5.80 -16.35 -5.93
N TYR A 238 -6.78 -16.25 -6.82
CA TYR A 238 -8.01 -15.49 -6.59
C TYR A 238 -9.20 -16.10 -7.32
N VAL A 239 -10.43 -15.71 -6.96
CA VAL A 239 -11.63 -16.03 -7.75
C VAL A 239 -11.88 -14.86 -8.71
N PRO A 240 -11.94 -15.06 -10.04
CA PRO A 240 -12.32 -14.00 -10.97
C PRO A 240 -13.72 -13.46 -10.66
N TRP A 241 -13.88 -12.13 -10.69
CA TRP A 241 -15.14 -11.46 -10.30
C TRP A 241 -16.34 -11.94 -11.11
N GLU A 242 -16.12 -12.22 -12.40
CA GLU A 242 -17.13 -12.72 -13.33
C GLU A 242 -17.63 -14.11 -12.95
N SER A 243 -16.76 -14.91 -12.32
CA SER A 243 -17.06 -16.28 -11.88
C SER A 243 -17.60 -16.38 -10.45
N MET A 244 -17.54 -15.30 -9.65
CA MET A 244 -18.04 -15.30 -8.27
C MET A 244 -19.56 -15.34 -8.21
N THR A 245 -20.09 -16.15 -7.29
CA THR A 245 -21.51 -16.14 -6.94
C THR A 245 -21.88 -14.82 -6.26
N MET A 246 -23.12 -14.35 -6.47
CA MET A 246 -23.57 -13.09 -5.86
C MET A 246 -23.75 -13.21 -4.34
N HIS A 247 -24.21 -14.37 -3.86
CA HIS A 247 -24.63 -14.60 -2.49
C HIS A 247 -23.82 -15.72 -1.83
N LYS A 248 -23.90 -15.77 -0.49
CA LYS A 248 -23.31 -16.80 0.38
C LYS A 248 -23.49 -18.20 -0.22
N ILE A 249 -22.38 -18.92 -0.40
CA ILE A 249 -22.40 -20.32 -0.84
C ILE A 249 -23.10 -21.17 0.23
N GLN A 250 -24.06 -22.01 -0.16
CA GLN A 250 -24.85 -22.84 0.75
C GLN A 250 -24.15 -24.17 1.03
N SER A 251 -24.26 -24.68 2.27
CA SER A 251 -23.55 -25.88 2.74
C SER A 251 -24.34 -27.19 2.60
N GLY A 252 -25.47 -27.19 1.89
CA GLY A 252 -26.39 -28.34 1.82
C GLY A 252 -26.04 -29.41 0.79
N SER A 253 -25.03 -29.19 -0.04
CA SER A 253 -24.85 -29.96 -1.30
C SER A 253 -23.66 -30.91 -1.31
N GLY A 254 -23.04 -31.19 -0.15
CA GLY A 254 -21.81 -31.97 -0.05
C GLY A 254 -20.53 -31.11 0.01
N PRO A 255 -19.35 -31.67 -0.32
CA PRO A 255 -18.08 -30.94 -0.25
C PRO A 255 -18.05 -29.72 -1.18
N LEU A 256 -17.34 -28.68 -0.79
CA LEU A 256 -17.19 -27.45 -1.57
C LEU A 256 -15.91 -27.51 -2.41
N ASP A 257 -16.07 -27.69 -3.72
CA ASP A 257 -14.99 -27.54 -4.69
C ASP A 257 -14.86 -26.09 -5.14
N MET A 258 -13.66 -25.51 -5.01
CA MET A 258 -13.36 -24.16 -5.46
C MET A 258 -12.25 -24.14 -6.50
N ARG A 259 -12.50 -23.44 -7.61
CA ARG A 259 -11.51 -23.17 -8.65
C ARG A 259 -10.96 -21.76 -8.48
N LEU A 260 -9.66 -21.67 -8.26
CA LEU A 260 -8.96 -20.39 -8.15
C LEU A 260 -8.10 -20.17 -9.40
N ALA A 261 -8.09 -18.95 -9.91
CA ALA A 261 -7.19 -18.50 -10.95
C ALA A 261 -5.89 -17.99 -10.32
N GLN A 262 -4.77 -18.11 -11.04
CA GLN A 262 -3.52 -17.48 -10.60
C GLN A 262 -3.62 -15.97 -10.76
N VAL A 263 -3.14 -15.23 -9.75
CA VAL A 263 -3.02 -13.78 -9.83
C VAL A 263 -1.98 -13.43 -10.90
N PRO A 264 -2.27 -12.45 -11.79
CA PRO A 264 -1.30 -12.03 -12.80
C PRO A 264 0.02 -11.59 -12.17
N LYS A 265 1.10 -11.58 -12.94
CA LYS A 265 2.45 -11.25 -12.42
C LYS A 265 2.62 -9.75 -12.22
N MET A 266 1.93 -9.19 -11.21
CA MET A 266 1.81 -7.74 -10.98
C MET A 266 3.14 -7.05 -10.70
N LEU A 267 4.12 -7.76 -10.12
CA LEU A 267 5.48 -7.25 -9.91
C LEU A 267 6.20 -6.94 -11.23
N TYR A 268 5.96 -7.74 -12.27
CA TYR A 268 6.50 -7.48 -13.60
C TYR A 268 5.91 -6.21 -14.19
N VAL A 269 4.58 -6.04 -14.08
CA VAL A 269 3.88 -4.84 -14.57
C VAL A 269 4.36 -3.58 -13.82
N LEU A 270 4.54 -3.68 -12.50
CA LEU A 270 5.11 -2.59 -11.69
C LEU A 270 6.48 -2.15 -12.22
N ARG A 271 7.37 -3.12 -12.52
CA ARG A 271 8.77 -2.87 -12.92
C ARG A 271 8.97 -2.48 -14.38
N ASN A 272 8.02 -2.78 -15.27
CA ASN A 272 8.17 -2.48 -16.69
C ASN A 272 7.21 -1.39 -17.19
N GLU A 273 6.05 -1.21 -16.54
CA GLU A 273 5.01 -0.30 -17.02
C GLU A 273 4.75 0.82 -16.03
N TRP A 274 4.45 0.52 -14.76
CA TRP A 274 3.94 1.55 -13.83
C TRP A 274 5.03 2.44 -13.24
N ALA A 275 6.14 1.86 -12.78
CA ALA A 275 7.23 2.58 -12.12
C ALA A 275 8.60 1.97 -12.48
N PRO A 276 9.02 1.99 -13.76
CA PRO A 276 10.18 1.23 -14.23
C PRO A 276 11.52 1.69 -13.64
N VAL A 277 11.63 2.98 -13.29
CA VAL A 277 12.85 3.58 -12.75
C VAL A 277 12.84 3.61 -11.20
N ALA A 278 11.76 3.18 -10.56
CA ALA A 278 11.71 3.17 -9.09
C ALA A 278 12.56 2.03 -8.52
N PHE A 279 13.25 2.27 -7.41
CA PHE A 279 13.93 1.23 -6.65
C PHE A 279 12.92 0.25 -6.06
N CYS A 280 13.16 -1.06 -6.14
CA CYS A 280 12.10 -2.05 -5.92
C CYS A 280 12.65 -3.24 -5.15
N ILE A 281 12.02 -3.51 -4.01
CA ILE A 281 12.39 -4.50 -3.04
C ILE A 281 11.18 -5.39 -2.81
N SER A 282 11.37 -6.70 -2.94
CA SER A 282 10.32 -7.68 -2.67
C SER A 282 10.71 -8.62 -1.54
N PHE A 283 9.71 -9.28 -0.97
CA PHE A 283 9.88 -10.19 0.16
C PHE A 283 9.57 -11.62 -0.27
N LYS A 284 10.37 -12.56 0.22
CA LYS A 284 10.11 -13.99 0.18
C LYS A 284 10.07 -14.54 1.61
N LEU A 285 9.05 -15.34 1.87
CA LEU A 285 8.84 -16.00 3.15
C LEU A 285 8.70 -17.48 2.86
N GLU A 286 9.56 -18.29 3.45
CA GLU A 286 9.48 -19.74 3.35
C GLU A 286 9.68 -20.35 4.74
N THR A 287 9.30 -21.62 4.88
CA THR A 287 9.57 -22.43 6.06
C THR A 287 10.79 -23.35 5.88
N ASP A 288 11.28 -23.45 4.65
CA ASP A 288 12.40 -24.30 4.25
C ASP A 288 13.50 -23.41 3.67
N THR A 289 14.66 -23.42 4.34
CA THR A 289 15.83 -22.60 4.00
C THR A 289 16.52 -23.05 2.71
N ASP A 290 16.43 -24.33 2.36
CA ASP A 290 17.09 -24.90 1.18
C ASP A 290 16.48 -24.35 -0.11
N ILE A 291 15.17 -24.11 -0.11
CA ILE A 291 14.45 -23.54 -1.26
C ILE A 291 14.34 -22.02 -1.21
N LEU A 292 14.50 -21.41 -0.04
CA LEU A 292 14.28 -19.97 0.18
C LEU A 292 15.17 -19.11 -0.71
N LEU A 293 16.48 -19.38 -0.72
CA LEU A 293 17.44 -18.61 -1.52
C LEU A 293 17.23 -18.81 -3.02
N GLY A 294 16.93 -20.04 -3.45
CA GLY A 294 16.61 -20.32 -4.85
C GLY A 294 15.35 -19.58 -5.33
N LYS A 295 14.31 -19.51 -4.50
CA LYS A 295 13.09 -18.73 -4.78
C LYS A 295 13.35 -17.23 -4.78
N ALA A 296 14.23 -16.74 -3.91
CA ALA A 296 14.64 -15.33 -3.89
C ALA A 296 15.41 -14.96 -5.16
N ASP A 297 16.40 -15.76 -5.56
CA ASP A 297 17.16 -15.59 -6.80
C ASP A 297 16.25 -15.62 -8.04
N MET A 298 15.29 -16.55 -8.07
CA MET A 298 14.30 -16.63 -9.15
C MET A 298 13.43 -15.37 -9.21
N ALA A 299 12.95 -14.87 -8.06
CA ALA A 299 12.14 -13.66 -8.01
C ALA A 299 12.92 -12.42 -8.45
N LEU A 300 14.20 -12.31 -8.04
CA LEU A 300 15.11 -11.25 -8.42
C LEU A 300 15.22 -11.16 -9.95
N LYS A 301 15.57 -12.28 -10.60
CA LYS A 301 15.76 -12.35 -12.07
C LYS A 301 14.44 -12.20 -12.83
N LYS A 302 13.39 -12.90 -12.39
CA LYS A 302 12.10 -12.93 -13.08
C LYS A 302 11.40 -11.57 -13.11
N TYR A 303 11.47 -10.84 -12.00
CA TYR A 303 10.79 -9.55 -11.87
C TYR A 303 11.75 -8.36 -11.98
N LYS A 304 13.04 -8.60 -12.22
CA LYS A 304 14.09 -7.57 -12.27
C LYS A 304 14.10 -6.71 -11.01
N MET A 305 13.97 -7.32 -9.84
CA MET A 305 14.02 -6.60 -8.56
C MET A 305 15.44 -6.12 -8.28
N HIS A 306 15.56 -5.00 -7.58
CA HIS A 306 16.87 -4.53 -7.13
C HIS A 306 17.35 -5.34 -5.92
N MET A 307 16.42 -5.72 -5.04
CA MET A 307 16.69 -6.54 -3.87
C MET A 307 15.53 -7.49 -3.58
N VAL A 308 15.83 -8.68 -3.07
CA VAL A 308 14.83 -9.59 -2.50
C VAL A 308 15.23 -9.91 -1.07
N VAL A 309 14.34 -9.61 -0.11
CA VAL A 309 14.55 -9.95 1.29
C VAL A 309 13.93 -11.32 1.56
N ALA A 310 14.79 -12.30 1.76
CA ALA A 310 14.46 -13.67 2.09
C ALA A 310 14.38 -13.83 3.61
N ASN A 311 13.25 -14.35 4.08
CA ASN A 311 12.98 -14.56 5.50
C ASN A 311 12.52 -16.00 5.71
N GLU A 312 13.12 -16.69 6.65
CA GLU A 312 12.59 -17.94 7.16
C GLU A 312 11.55 -17.63 8.25
N LEU A 313 10.41 -18.32 8.23
CA LEU A 313 9.27 -18.02 9.11
C LEU A 313 9.63 -17.97 10.60
N GLN A 314 10.50 -18.89 11.06
CA GLN A 314 10.86 -19.03 12.48
C GLN A 314 11.82 -17.93 12.95
N THR A 315 12.79 -17.57 12.12
CA THR A 315 13.89 -16.66 12.45
C THR A 315 13.68 -15.24 11.93
N ARG A 316 12.57 -14.96 11.23
CA ARG A 316 12.29 -13.68 10.55
C ARG A 316 12.44 -12.41 11.40
N LYS A 317 12.32 -12.50 12.73
CA LYS A 317 12.51 -11.36 13.65
C LYS A 317 13.97 -11.14 14.06
N GLU A 318 14.80 -12.17 13.95
CA GLU A 318 16.19 -12.17 14.37
C GLU A 318 17.13 -11.96 13.18
N GLU A 319 16.83 -12.56 12.04
CA GLU A 319 17.69 -12.55 10.86
C GLU A 319 16.89 -12.52 9.56
N VAL A 320 17.44 -11.84 8.55
CA VAL A 320 16.97 -11.86 7.17
C VAL A 320 18.16 -11.95 6.22
N ILE A 321 17.97 -12.55 5.05
CA ILE A 321 18.99 -12.58 4.00
C ILE A 321 18.54 -11.67 2.85
N VAL A 322 19.35 -10.67 2.55
CA VAL A 322 19.14 -9.74 1.45
C VAL A 322 19.88 -10.25 0.22
N VAL A 323 19.13 -10.58 -0.82
CA VAL A 323 19.65 -11.11 -2.09
C VAL A 323 19.63 -9.99 -3.14
N THR A 324 20.79 -9.73 -3.74
CA THR A 324 20.97 -8.82 -4.89
C THR A 324 21.59 -9.59 -6.06
N GLU A 325 21.85 -8.93 -7.20
CA GLU A 325 22.52 -9.57 -8.32
C GLU A 325 24.00 -9.88 -8.02
N GLN A 326 24.61 -9.09 -7.12
CA GLN A 326 26.03 -9.14 -6.80
C GLN A 326 26.32 -10.02 -5.58
N GLU A 327 25.42 -10.03 -4.59
CA GLU A 327 25.72 -10.60 -3.29
C GLU A 327 24.48 -11.09 -2.52
N LYS A 328 24.76 -11.85 -1.46
CA LYS A 328 23.78 -12.28 -0.46
C LYS A 328 24.27 -11.82 0.90
N ILE A 329 23.55 -10.89 1.53
CA ILE A 329 23.96 -10.23 2.78
C ILE A 329 23.04 -10.71 3.89
N THR A 330 23.62 -11.29 4.94
CA THR A 330 22.87 -11.62 6.14
C THR A 330 22.76 -10.40 7.06
N VAL A 331 21.53 -10.01 7.38
CA VAL A 331 21.22 -8.90 8.29
C VAL A 331 20.62 -9.47 9.56
N ARG A 332 21.23 -9.13 10.71
CA ARG A 332 20.83 -9.64 12.03
C ARG A 332 20.39 -8.50 12.93
N ARG A 333 19.42 -8.79 13.80
CA ARG A 333 19.02 -7.94 14.91
C ARG A 333 20.19 -7.74 15.87
N ASP A 334 20.32 -6.53 16.41
CA ASP A 334 21.27 -6.26 17.49
C ASP A 334 20.79 -6.93 18.78
N THR A 335 21.45 -8.00 19.19
CA THR A 335 21.10 -8.75 20.41
C THR A 335 21.56 -8.04 21.69
N THR A 336 22.45 -7.05 21.59
CA THR A 336 22.93 -6.29 22.75
C THR A 336 21.91 -5.26 23.23
N GLN A 337 21.02 -4.82 22.34
CA GLN A 337 19.99 -3.84 22.64
C GLN A 337 18.62 -4.51 22.85
N ARG A 338 18.09 -4.37 24.07
CA ARG A 338 16.75 -4.87 24.40
C ARG A 338 15.70 -4.12 23.57
N GLY A 339 14.93 -4.87 22.77
CA GLY A 339 13.88 -4.31 21.91
C GLY A 339 14.37 -3.76 20.57
N ALA A 340 15.63 -4.01 20.18
CA ALA A 340 16.06 -3.75 18.81
C ALA A 340 15.28 -4.61 17.82
N ASP A 341 14.97 -4.04 16.66
CA ASP A 341 14.30 -4.70 15.55
C ASP A 341 15.33 -5.07 14.46
N VAL A 342 15.16 -6.20 13.76
CA VAL A 342 15.98 -6.51 12.57
C VAL A 342 15.77 -5.48 11.45
N GLU A 343 14.64 -4.76 11.49
CA GLU A 343 14.35 -3.67 10.56
C GLU A 343 15.33 -2.50 10.66
N ASP A 344 15.96 -2.21 11.81
CA ASP A 344 16.93 -1.10 11.90
C ASP A 344 18.15 -1.31 10.96
N PRO A 345 18.94 -2.39 11.11
CA PRO A 345 20.06 -2.63 10.21
C PRO A 345 19.60 -2.94 8.78
N LEU A 346 18.41 -3.51 8.59
CA LEU A 346 17.85 -3.75 7.26
C LEU A 346 17.56 -2.43 6.53
N ILE A 347 16.91 -1.47 7.20
CA ILE A 347 16.59 -0.18 6.58
C ILE A 347 17.86 0.62 6.31
N LYS A 348 18.87 0.58 7.20
CA LYS A 348 20.18 1.19 6.93
C LYS A 348 20.79 0.68 5.63
N LEU A 349 20.88 -0.65 5.47
CA LEU A 349 21.37 -1.27 4.24
C LEU A 349 20.55 -0.87 2.99
N VAL A 350 19.22 -0.88 3.11
CA VAL A 350 18.32 -0.49 2.02
C VAL A 350 18.52 0.97 1.61
N VAL A 351 18.68 1.87 2.59
CA VAL A 351 18.91 3.30 2.34
C VAL A 351 20.25 3.53 1.65
N ASP A 352 21.30 2.80 2.05
CA ASP A 352 22.62 2.88 1.40
C ASP A 352 22.54 2.42 -0.06
N ARG A 353 21.90 1.28 -0.31
CA ARG A 353 21.72 0.73 -1.67
C ARG A 353 20.85 1.63 -2.55
N HIS A 354 19.82 2.25 -1.99
CA HIS A 354 19.00 3.22 -2.72
C HIS A 354 19.75 4.52 -3.00
N SER A 355 20.61 4.97 -2.08
CA SER A 355 21.45 6.15 -2.32
C SER A 355 22.40 5.90 -3.49
N ALA A 356 23.09 4.76 -3.50
CA ALA A 356 23.94 4.35 -4.62
C ALA A 356 23.17 4.23 -5.95
N TYR A 357 21.89 3.80 -5.90
CA TYR A 357 21.04 3.74 -7.09
C TYR A 357 20.61 5.12 -7.61
N ILE A 358 20.40 6.09 -6.73
CA ILE A 358 20.06 7.47 -7.11
C ILE A 358 21.27 8.18 -7.74
N ASP A 359 22.48 7.87 -7.25
CA ASP A 359 23.72 8.51 -7.67
C ASP A 359 24.38 7.87 -8.91
N ALA A 360 23.88 6.72 -9.36
CA ALA A 360 24.33 5.99 -10.55
C ALA A 360 23.60 6.45 -11.82
#